data_AF-A0A945CGN4-F1
#
_entry.id   AF-A0A945CGN4-F1
#
_cell.length_a   1.000
_cell.length_b   1.000
_cell.length_c   1.000
_cell.angle_alpha   90.00
_cell.angle_beta   90.00
_cell.angle_gamma   90.00
#
_symmetry.space_group_name_H-M   'P 1'
#
loop_
_entity.id
_entity.type
_entity.pdbx_description
1 polymer ?
#
loop_
_entity_poly.entity_id
_entity_poly.type
_entity_poly.pdbx_seq_one_letter_code
_entity_poly.pdbx_strand_id
1 'polypeptide(L)' 'MDRNQIEEALGALGLGLGDTLFVHSSLSSMGYVEGGAEIVVAALLGSLG' A
#
# COMPACT_ATOMS: atom_id res chain seq x y z
N MET A 1 -11.03 1.34 3.24
CA MET A 1 -9.65 1.84 3.40
C MET A 1 -9.31 2.69 2.20
N ASP A 2 -8.78 3.89 2.40
CA ASP A 2 -8.32 4.78 1.33
C ASP A 2 -6.79 4.72 1.15
N ARG A 3 -6.25 5.46 0.18
CA ARG A 3 -4.82 5.46 -0.15
C ARG A 3 -3.93 5.88 1.03
N ASN A 4 -4.28 6.95 1.72
CA ASN A 4 -3.45 7.53 2.77
C ASN A 4 -3.36 6.58 3.96
N GLN A 5 -4.47 5.92 4.29
CA GLN A 5 -4.49 4.89 5.35
C GLN A 5 -3.56 3.71 5.03
N ILE A 6 -3.40 3.34 3.75
CA ILE A 6 -2.47 2.29 3.33
C ILE A 6 -1.03 2.78 3.45
N GLU A 7 -0.71 3.99 2.96
CA GLU A 7 0.62 4.59 3.06
C GLU A 7 1.08 4.72 4.52
N GLU A 8 0.20 5.17 5.42
CA GLU A 8 0.48 5.25 6.86
C GLU A 8 0.76 3.87 7.47
N ALA A 9 -0.04 2.86 7.11
CA ALA A 9 0.16 1.49 7.58
C ALA A 9 1.48 0.89 7.07
N LEU A 10 1.84 1.16 5.81
CA LEU A 10 3.12 0.72 5.23
C LEU A 10 4.30 1.41 5.92
N GLY A 11 4.21 2.72 6.19
CA GLY A 11 5.21 3.45 6.96
C GLY A 11 5.36 2.92 8.40
N ALA A 12 4.25 2.54 9.05
CA ALA A 12 4.28 1.91 10.36
C ALA A 12 4.94 0.51 10.37
N LEU A 13 4.98 -0.17 9.22
CA LEU A 13 5.75 -1.42 9.02
C LEU A 13 7.24 -1.18 8.76
N GLY A 14 7.67 0.07 8.63
CA GLY A 14 9.06 0.47 8.43
C GLY A 14 9.47 0.73 6.99
N LEU A 15 8.52 0.78 6.05
CA LEU A 15 8.79 1.21 4.67
C LEU A 15 9.12 2.71 4.63
N GLY A 16 10.13 3.05 3.84
CA GLY A 16 10.54 4.42 3.57
C GLY A 16 10.85 4.68 2.11
N LEU A 17 11.13 5.96 1.83
CA LEU A 17 11.49 6.42 0.49
C LEU A 17 12.78 5.75 0.01
N GLY A 18 12.78 5.30 -1.24
CA GLY A 18 13.92 4.63 -1.88
C GLY A 18 14.06 3.14 -1.56
N ASP A 19 13.16 2.57 -0.77
CA ASP A 19 13.16 1.13 -0.50
C ASP A 19 12.83 0.32 -1.76
N THR A 20 13.26 -0.94 -1.77
CA THR A 20 12.85 -1.93 -2.76
C THR A 20 11.95 -2.96 -2.09
N LEU A 21 10.70 -3.03 -2.54
CA LEU A 21 9.69 -3.91 -1.98
C LEU A 21 9.29 -5.01 -2.99
N PHE A 22 9.29 -6.25 -2.52
CA PHE A 22 8.69 -7.39 -3.24
C PHE A 22 7.40 -7.80 -2.54
N VAL A 23 6.27 -7.71 -3.25
CA VAL A 23 4.94 -7.98 -2.68
C VAL A 23 4.37 -9.26 -3.25
N HIS A 24 3.99 -10.18 -2.36
CA HIS A 24 3.06 -11.26 -2.67
C HIS A 24 1.83 -11.09 -1.81
N SER A 25 0.66 -10.87 -2.41
CA SER A 25 -0.55 -10.59 -1.66
C SER A 25 -1.80 -11.09 -2.38
N SER A 26 -2.75 -11.58 -1.58
CA SER A 26 -4.12 -11.80 -2.01
C SER A 26 -4.90 -10.50 -1.75
N LEU A 27 -5.08 -9.67 -2.77
CA LEU A 27 -5.77 -8.38 -2.64
C LEU A 27 -7.20 -8.53 -2.09
N SER A 28 -7.86 -9.67 -2.34
CA SER A 28 -9.18 -9.98 -1.78
C SER A 28 -9.19 -10.11 -0.25
N SER A 29 -8.05 -10.41 0.38
CA SER A 29 -7.93 -10.53 1.83
C SER A 29 -7.77 -9.19 2.55
N MET A 30 -7.53 -8.09 1.82
CA MET A 30 -7.42 -6.74 2.38
C MET A 30 -8.77 -6.12 2.75
N GLY A 31 -9.88 -6.76 2.37
CA GLY A 31 -11.22 -6.23 2.58
C GLY A 31 -11.54 -5.09 1.60
N TYR A 32 -12.42 -4.18 2.02
CA TYR A 32 -12.89 -3.09 1.15
C TYR A 32 -11.87 -1.96 1.04
N VAL A 33 -11.40 -1.73 -0.18
CA VAL A 33 -10.54 -0.59 -0.56
C VAL A 33 -11.33 0.33 -1.48
N GLU A 34 -11.41 1.60 -1.13
CA GLU A 34 -12.02 2.61 -1.99
C GLU A 34 -11.21 2.70 -3.30
N GLY A 35 -11.86 2.65 -4.46
CA GLY A 35 -11.15 2.59 -5.75
C GLY A 35 -10.46 1.26 -6.06
N GLY A 36 -10.58 0.25 -5.19
CA GLY A 36 -10.13 -1.12 -5.44
C GLY A 36 -8.61 -1.27 -5.50
N ALA A 37 -8.16 -2.22 -6.32
CA ALA A 37 -6.75 -2.61 -6.41
C ALA A 37 -5.82 -1.46 -6.82
N GLU A 38 -6.29 -0.54 -7.65
CA GLU A 38 -5.51 0.61 -8.12
C GLU A 38 -5.01 1.48 -6.96
N ILE A 39 -5.86 1.69 -5.95
CA ILE A 39 -5.50 2.47 -4.77
C ILE A 39 -4.44 1.74 -3.92
N VAL A 40 -4.46 0.41 -3.88
CA VAL A 40 -3.41 -0.37 -3.21
C VAL A 40 -2.07 -0.19 -3.93
N VAL A 41 -2.06 -0.29 -5.25
CA VAL A 41 -0.84 -0.11 -6.06
C VAL A 41 -0.30 1.32 -5.93
N ALA A 42 -1.18 2.33 -6.00
CA ALA A 42 -0.81 3.73 -5.84
C ALA A 42 -0.18 4.00 -4.47
N ALA A 43 -0.75 3.45 -3.40
CA ALA A 43 -0.19 3.58 -2.06
C ALA A 43 1.18 2.89 -1.92
N LEU A 44 1.34 1.68 -2.46
CA LEU A 44 2.63 0.97 -2.47
C LEU A 44 3.72 1.79 -3.16
N LEU A 45 3.43 2.38 -4.33
CA LEU A 45 4.39 3.22 -5.05
C LEU A 45 4.63 4.55 -4.32
N GLY A 46 3.57 5.21 -3.83
CA GLY A 46 3.69 6.46 -3.10
C GLY A 46 4.52 6.35 -1.82
N SER A 47 4.51 5.17 -1.18
CA SER A 47 5.33 4.88 0.00
C SER A 47 6.84 4.83 -0.30
N LEU A 48 7.22 4.55 -1.55
CA LEU A 48 8.61 4.43 -1.99
C LEU A 48 9.17 5.72 -2.60
N GLY A 49 8.30 6.67 -2.99
CA GLY A 49 8.67 7.96 -3.60
C GLY A 49 8.54 8.00 -5.11
#